data_AF-A0A355ERE0-F1
#
_entry.id   AF-A0A355ERE0-F1
#
_cell.length_a   1.000
_cell.length_b   1.000
_cell.length_c   1.000
_cell.angle_alpha   90.00
_cell.angle_beta   90.00
_cell.angle_gamma   90.00
#
_symmetry.space_group_name_H-M   'P 1'
#
loop_
_entity.id
_entity.type
_entity.pdbx_description
1 polymer ?
#
loop_
_entity_poly.entity_id
_entity_poly.type
_entity_poly.pdbx_seq_one_letter_code
_entity_poly.pdbx_strand_id
1 'polypeptide(L)'
;MAANYAVVSLERAVLDLKEGRYADVKELAEEMQWIFEAKGLHEEALAALTLFRTAAEREALTVDVAERMVRYLYRAQYDPTLKFGG
;
A
#
# COMPACT_ATOMS: atom_id res chain seq x y z
N MET A 1 -2.06 10.68 -10.32
CA MET A 1 -3.03 9.58 -10.54
C MET A 1 -2.61 8.33 -9.77
N ALA A 2 -1.40 7.80 -9.99
CA ALA A 2 -0.89 6.61 -9.29
C ALA A 2 -0.84 6.74 -7.75
N ALA A 3 -0.38 7.88 -7.21
CA ALA A 3 -0.27 8.06 -5.76
C ALA A 3 -1.63 8.10 -5.04
N ASN A 4 -2.61 8.82 -5.59
CA ASN A 4 -3.97 8.84 -5.05
C ASN A 4 -4.60 7.44 -5.09
N TYR A 5 -4.44 6.73 -6.21
CA TYR A 5 -4.93 5.36 -6.32
C TYR A 5 -4.27 4.45 -5.27
N ALA A 6 -2.95 4.57 -5.07
CA ALA A 6 -2.23 3.80 -4.06
C ALA A 6 -2.79 4.02 -2.64
N VAL A 7 -3.06 5.27 -2.25
CA VAL A 7 -3.64 5.59 -0.95
C VAL A 7 -5.04 5.02 -0.80
N VAL A 8 -5.92 5.25 -1.78
CA VAL A 8 -7.31 4.76 -1.72
C VAL A 8 -7.36 3.23 -1.68
N SER A 9 -6.49 2.55 -2.43
CA SER A 9 -6.39 1.09 -2.36
C SER A 9 -5.89 0.62 -0.99
N LEU A 10 -4.91 1.27 -0.38
CA LEU A 10 -4.51 0.92 0.99
C LEU A 10 -5.62 1.18 2.02
N GLU A 11 -6.40 2.24 1.88
CA GLU A 11 -7.56 2.51 2.74
C GLU A 11 -8.62 1.40 2.62
N ARG A 12 -8.88 0.94 1.39
CA ARG A 12 -9.73 -0.23 1.14
C ARG A 12 -9.15 -1.49 1.78
N ALA A 13 -7.85 -1.75 1.63
CA ALA A 13 -7.20 -2.90 2.24
C ALA A 13 -7.37 -2.92 3.76
N VAL A 14 -7.33 -1.76 4.43
CA VAL A 14 -7.60 -1.66 5.87
C VAL A 14 -9.02 -2.13 6.21
N LEU A 15 -10.02 -1.74 5.42
CA LEU A 15 -11.41 -2.17 5.62
C LEU A 15 -11.57 -3.68 5.37
N ASP A 16 -11.00 -4.19 4.28
CA ASP A 16 -11.07 -5.61 3.94
C ASP A 16 -10.39 -6.47 5.01
N LEU A 17 -9.25 -6.05 5.55
CA LEU A 17 -8.59 -6.73 6.68
C LEU A 17 -9.43 -6.71 7.97
N LYS A 18 -10.12 -5.60 8.27
CA LYS A 18 -11.01 -5.50 9.45
C LYS A 18 -12.20 -6.46 9.34
N GLU A 19 -12.63 -6.76 8.12
CA GLU A 19 -13.72 -7.69 7.83
C GLU A 19 -13.24 -9.13 7.56
N GLY A 20 -11.92 -9.40 7.65
CA GLY A 20 -11.33 -10.71 7.42
C GLY A 20 -11.30 -11.15 5.95
N ARG A 21 -11.49 -10.22 5.01
CA ARG A 21 -11.50 -10.48 3.56
C ARG A 21 -10.10 -10.49 2.95
N TYR A 22 -9.27 -11.43 3.37
CA TYR A 22 -7.87 -11.54 2.91
C TYR A 22 -7.73 -11.78 1.39
N ALA A 23 -8.72 -12.46 0.77
CA ALA A 23 -8.74 -12.67 -0.66
C ALA A 23 -8.82 -11.35 -1.44
N ASP A 24 -9.69 -10.43 -1.02
CA ASP A 24 -9.86 -9.11 -1.64
C ASP A 24 -8.59 -8.26 -1.48
N VAL A 25 -7.92 -8.35 -0.34
CA VAL A 25 -6.62 -7.67 -0.09
C VAL A 25 -5.55 -8.17 -1.05
N LYS A 26 -5.54 -9.48 -1.35
CA LYS A 26 -4.59 -10.09 -2.27
C LYS A 26 -4.88 -9.69 -3.73
N GLU A 27 -6.14 -9.71 -4.14
CA GLU A 27 -6.56 -9.22 -5.46
C GLU A 27 -6.17 -7.74 -5.64
N LEU A 28 -6.42 -6.91 -4.61
CA LEU A 28 -6.04 -5.51 -4.64
C LEU A 28 -4.52 -5.31 -4.76
N ALA A 29 -3.72 -6.16 -4.09
CA ALA A 29 -2.26 -6.15 -4.22
C ALA A 29 -1.79 -6.52 -5.65
N GLU A 30 -2.51 -7.37 -6.36
CA GLU A 30 -2.26 -7.69 -7.77
C GLU A 30 -2.69 -6.55 -8.69
N GLU A 31 -3.87 -5.96 -8.47
CA GLU A 31 -4.34 -4.78 -9.20
C GLU A 31 -3.33 -3.64 -9.13
N MET A 32 -2.69 -3.42 -7.97
CA MET A 32 -1.73 -2.33 -7.78
C MET A 32 -0.39 -2.51 -8.52
N GLN A 33 -0.16 -3.63 -9.23
CA GLN A 33 1.09 -3.85 -9.97
C GLN A 33 1.36 -2.78 -11.03
N TRP A 34 0.32 -2.25 -11.69
CA TRP A 34 0.50 -1.21 -12.72
C TRP A 34 1.13 0.08 -12.16
N ILE A 35 1.05 0.31 -10.84
CA ILE A 35 1.62 1.49 -10.17
C ILE A 35 3.15 1.51 -10.30
N PHE A 36 3.81 0.34 -10.36
CA PHE A 36 5.27 0.25 -10.49
C PHE A 36 5.77 0.74 -11.86
N GLU A 37 4.92 0.70 -12.88
CA GLU A 37 5.21 1.21 -14.22
C GLU A 37 4.75 2.67 -14.41
N ALA A 38 3.93 3.19 -13.48
CA ALA A 38 3.41 4.53 -13.54
C ALA A 38 4.44 5.57 -13.07
N LYS A 39 4.61 6.65 -13.83
CA LYS A 39 5.40 7.81 -13.39
C LYS A 39 4.67 8.51 -12.24
N GLY A 40 5.38 8.80 -11.14
CA GLY A 40 4.90 9.71 -10.08
C GLY A 40 4.87 9.15 -8.67
N LEU A 41 5.33 7.92 -8.41
CA LEU A 41 5.73 7.50 -7.07
C LEU A 41 7.26 7.52 -6.96
N HIS A 42 7.74 7.94 -5.80
CA HIS A 42 9.17 7.91 -5.46
C HIS A 42 9.59 6.51 -5.01
N GLU A 43 10.90 6.23 -5.04
CA GLU A 43 11.47 4.90 -4.75
C GLU A 43 11.03 4.36 -3.38
N GLU A 44 11.01 5.20 -2.34
CA GLU A 44 10.58 4.82 -1.00
C GLU A 44 9.08 4.48 -0.93
N ALA A 45 8.24 5.11 -1.76
CA ALA A 45 6.82 4.78 -1.86
C ALA A 45 6.61 3.42 -2.57
N LEU A 46 7.40 3.15 -3.62
CA LEU A 46 7.42 1.86 -4.31
C LEU A 46 7.93 0.72 -3.41
N ALA A 47 8.91 1.01 -2.55
CA ALA A 47 9.40 0.06 -1.55
C ALA A 47 8.30 -0.33 -0.56
N ALA A 48 7.55 0.65 -0.03
CA ALA A 48 6.41 0.38 0.87
C ALA A 48 5.30 -0.43 0.17
N LEU A 49 5.00 -0.15 -1.10
CA LEU A 49 4.05 -0.95 -1.89
C LEU A 49 4.54 -2.38 -2.12
N THR A 50 5.84 -2.58 -2.32
CA THR A 50 6.43 -3.93 -2.40
C THR A 50 6.24 -4.70 -1.10
N LEU A 51 6.44 -4.04 0.05
CA LEU A 51 6.21 -4.64 1.37
C LEU A 51 4.73 -5.00 1.57
N PHE A 52 3.81 -4.11 1.21
CA PHE A 52 2.37 -4.37 1.25
C PHE A 52 2.02 -5.62 0.45
N ARG A 53 2.44 -5.69 -0.82
CA ARG A 53 2.16 -6.84 -1.70
C ARG A 53 2.71 -8.14 -1.13
N THR A 54 3.96 -8.12 -0.68
CA THR A 54 4.61 -9.31 -0.07
C THR A 54 3.86 -9.79 1.17
N ALA A 55 3.37 -8.87 2.01
CA ALA A 55 2.62 -9.21 3.21
C ALA A 55 1.21 -9.72 2.89
N ALA A 56 0.53 -9.12 1.90
CA ALA A 56 -0.78 -9.56 1.43
C ALA A 56 -0.72 -10.97 0.81
N GLU A 57 0.29 -11.24 -0.04
CA GLU A 57 0.51 -12.56 -0.68
C GLU A 57 0.75 -13.68 0.35
N ARG A 58 1.35 -13.34 1.49
CA ARG A 58 1.64 -14.27 2.60
C ARG A 58 0.56 -14.31 3.68
N GLU A 59 -0.56 -13.58 3.49
CA GLU A 59 -1.61 -13.41 4.50
C GLU A 59 -1.06 -12.90 5.86
N ALA A 60 0.06 -12.18 5.83
CA ALA A 60 0.78 -11.69 7.00
C ALA A 60 0.50 -10.20 7.27
N LEU A 61 -0.29 -9.55 6.42
CA LEU A 61 -0.64 -8.14 6.58
C LEU A 61 -1.65 -7.96 7.71
N THR A 62 -1.32 -7.13 8.69
CA THR A 62 -2.22 -6.76 9.79
C THR A 62 -2.84 -5.40 9.55
N VAL A 63 -3.99 -5.16 10.19
CA VAL A 63 -4.70 -3.87 10.13
C VAL A 63 -3.80 -2.71 10.55
N ASP A 64 -3.04 -2.87 11.64
CA ASP A 64 -2.13 -1.82 12.15
C ASP A 64 -1.07 -1.44 11.10
N VAL A 65 -0.45 -2.44 10.48
CA VAL A 65 0.57 -2.22 9.44
C VAL A 65 -0.06 -1.53 8.22
N ALA A 66 -1.23 -1.98 7.77
CA ALA A 66 -1.93 -1.35 6.65
C ALA A 66 -2.28 0.12 6.94
N GLU A 67 -2.77 0.42 8.14
CA GLU A 67 -3.06 1.80 8.56
C GLU A 67 -1.79 2.67 8.64
N ARG A 68 -0.65 2.11 9.07
CA ARG A 68 0.65 2.79 9.03
C ARG A 68 1.09 3.09 7.60
N MET A 69 0.89 2.16 6.67
CA MET A 69 1.22 2.34 5.25
C MET A 69 0.36 3.43 4.60
N VAL A 70 -0.94 3.52 4.91
CA VAL A 70 -1.81 4.63 4.46
C VAL A 70 -1.24 5.97 4.88
N ARG A 71 -0.96 6.14 6.19
CA ARG A 71 -0.42 7.40 6.74
C ARG A 71 0.93 7.76 6.11
N TYR A 72 1.76 6.75 5.86
CA TYR A 72 3.04 6.93 5.20
C TYR A 72 2.87 7.41 3.75
N LEU A 73 2.11 6.69 2.91
CA LEU A 73 1.92 7.06 1.51
C LEU A 73 1.25 8.42 1.34
N TYR A 74 0.35 8.80 2.27
CA TYR A 74 -0.21 10.14 2.28
C TYR A 74 0.85 11.22 2.47
N ARG A 75 1.83 11.00 3.35
CA ARG A 75 2.92 11.95 3.60
C ARG A 75 4.00 11.92 2.51
N ALA A 76 4.34 10.73 2.02
CA ALA A 76 5.35 10.53 0.98
C ALA A 76 4.98 11.21 -0.36
N GLN A 77 3.70 11.52 -0.57
CA GLN A 77 3.24 12.36 -1.69
C GLN A 77 3.78 13.79 -1.66
N TYR A 78 4.01 14.31 -0.46
CA TYR A 78 4.47 15.68 -0.24
C TYR A 78 5.94 15.75 0.19
N ASP A 79 6.50 14.63 0.65
CA ASP A 79 7.90 14.48 1.03
C ASP A 79 8.50 13.21 0.39
N PRO A 80 9.15 13.32 -0.77
CA PRO A 80 9.81 12.22 -1.47
C PRO A 80 10.93 11.53 -0.69
N THR A 81 11.48 12.20 0.32
CA THR A 81 12.62 11.71 1.12
C THR A 81 12.18 10.99 2.39
N LEU A 82 10.88 11.00 2.68
CA LEU A 82 10.31 10.33 3.83
C LEU A 82 10.49 8.83 3.68
N LYS A 83 11.12 8.21 4.68
CA LYS A 83 11.31 6.77 4.74
C LYS A 83 10.15 6.09 5.44
N PHE A 84 9.81 4.89 4.98
CA PHE A 84 8.86 4.04 5.70
C PHE A 84 9.56 3.47 6.95
N GLY A 85 9.18 3.97 8.13
CA GLY A 85 9.55 3.34 9.39
C GLY A 85 8.70 2.08 9.58
N GLY A 86 9.34 0.91 9.47
CA GLY A 86 8.74 -0.41 9.76
C GLY A 86 8.23 -0.55 11.18
#